data_AF-A0A497D8S0-F1
#
_entry.id   AF-A0A497D8S0-F1
#
_cell.length_a   1.000
_cell.length_b   1.000
_cell.length_c   1.000
_cell.angle_alpha   90.00
_cell.angle_beta   90.00
_cell.angle_gamma   90.00
#
_symmetry.space_group_name_H-M   'P 1'
#
loop_
_entity.id
_entity.type
_entity.pdbx_description
1 polymer ?
#
loop_
_entity_poly.entity_id
_entity_poly.type
_entity_poly.pdbx_seq_one_letter_code
_entity_poly.pdbx_strand_id
1 'polypeptide(L)'
;MKEPYRVTREKKTIGIMIGIYCRHHHNTAKGELCEDCASLLHYAHNRIDRCKFLPDKPTCRNCPVHCYNKNNKEQIKKVMRYAGPRMMLYYPVLTIIHYIDGYKDKERVAVKKTQ
;
A
#
# COMPACT_ATOMS: atom_id res chain seq x y z
N MET A 1 9.72 -1.55 21.14
CA MET A 1 10.29 -0.91 19.93
C MET A 1 9.13 -0.24 19.19
N LYS A 2 9.05 1.10 19.12
CA LYS A 2 7.92 1.79 18.48
C LYS A 2 8.00 1.57 16.96
N GLU A 3 6.95 0.98 16.38
CA GLU A 3 6.85 0.79 14.93
C GLU A 3 6.96 2.16 14.24
N PRO A 4 7.76 2.33 13.16
CA PRO A 4 7.92 3.63 12.53
C PRO A 4 6.55 4.12 12.00
N TYR A 5 6.19 5.37 12.30
CA TYR A 5 4.89 5.96 11.93
C TYR A 5 4.50 5.73 10.45
N ARG A 6 5.51 5.73 9.56
CA ARG A 6 5.34 5.46 8.13
C ARG A 6 4.83 4.04 7.82
N VAL A 7 5.34 3.03 8.53
CA VAL A 7 4.97 1.62 8.35
C VAL A 7 3.52 1.40 8.73
N THR A 8 3.12 1.92 9.89
CA THR A 8 1.73 1.86 10.37
C THR A 8 0.79 2.56 9.38
N ARG A 9 1.20 3.71 8.83
CA ARG A 9 0.42 4.43 7.82
C ARG A 9 0.27 3.65 6.51
N GLU A 10 1.32 2.99 6.04
CA GLU A 10 1.26 2.13 4.84
C GLU A 10 0.32 0.95 5.05
N LYS A 11 0.43 0.23 6.17
CA LYS A 11 -0.47 -0.89 6.52
C LYS A 11 -1.94 -0.46 6.57
N LYS A 12 -2.21 0.70 7.18
CA LYS A 12 -3.56 1.27 7.26
C LYS A 12 -4.08 1.64 5.87
N THR A 13 -3.25 2.28 5.05
CA THR A 13 -3.62 2.72 3.70
C THR A 13 -3.97 1.53 2.81
N ILE A 14 -3.14 0.48 2.78
CA ILE A 14 -3.40 -0.70 1.96
C ILE A 14 -4.63 -1.46 2.43
N GLY A 15 -4.88 -1.54 3.75
CA GLY A 15 -6.10 -2.13 4.31
C GLY A 15 -7.37 -1.40 3.86
N ILE A 16 -7.37 -0.07 3.91
CA ILE A 16 -8.50 0.73 3.42
C ILE A 16 -8.72 0.50 1.92
N MET A 17 -7.65 0.52 1.12
CA MET A 17 -7.75 0.32 -0.32
C MET A 17 -8.31 -1.07 -0.67
N ILE A 18 -7.85 -2.12 0.00
CA ILE A 18 -8.36 -3.50 -0.19
C ILE A 18 -9.83 -3.58 0.22
N GLY A 19 -10.23 -2.96 1.34
CA GLY A 19 -11.62 -2.93 1.79
C GLY A 19 -12.57 -2.22 0.80
N ILE A 20 -12.13 -1.11 0.21
CA ILE A 20 -12.89 -0.41 -0.85
C ILE A 20 -13.06 -1.31 -2.07
N TYR A 21 -11.98 -1.96 -2.51
CA TYR A 21 -12.00 -2.85 -3.67
C TYR A 21 -12.91 -4.06 -3.43
N CYS A 22 -12.75 -4.72 -2.29
CA CYS A 22 -13.48 -5.93 -1.92
C CYS A 22 -14.98 -5.68 -1.85
N ARG A 23 -15.42 -4.62 -1.18
CA ARG A 23 -16.85 -4.27 -1.08
C ARG A 23 -17.49 -4.11 -2.46
N HIS A 24 -16.81 -3.42 -3.38
CA HIS A 24 -17.38 -3.14 -4.68
C HIS A 24 -17.35 -4.34 -5.64
N HIS A 25 -16.30 -5.16 -5.61
CA HIS A 25 -16.15 -6.26 -6.58
C HIS A 25 -16.73 -7.57 -6.07
N HIS A 26 -16.72 -7.80 -4.75
CA HIS A 26 -17.11 -9.06 -4.12
C HIS A 26 -18.34 -8.90 -3.22
N ASN A 27 -18.99 -7.73 -3.23
CA ASN A 27 -20.23 -7.45 -2.49
C ASN A 27 -20.17 -7.74 -0.98
N THR A 28 -18.99 -7.58 -0.36
CA THR A 28 -18.82 -7.81 1.08
C THR A 28 -19.40 -6.67 1.92
N ALA A 29 -19.78 -6.97 3.17
CA ALA A 29 -20.26 -5.96 4.10
C ALA A 29 -19.18 -4.94 4.49
N LYS A 30 -19.60 -3.80 5.05
CA LYS A 30 -18.66 -2.78 5.52
C LYS A 30 -17.86 -3.30 6.72
N GLY A 31 -16.56 -3.44 6.55
CA GLY A 31 -15.65 -3.93 7.60
C GLY A 31 -15.21 -5.37 7.39
N GLU A 32 -15.80 -6.06 6.41
CA GLU A 32 -15.47 -7.45 6.09
C GLU A 32 -14.69 -7.56 4.77
N LEU A 33 -13.79 -8.52 4.73
CA LEU A 33 -13.05 -8.92 3.54
C LEU A 33 -13.42 -10.36 3.20
N CYS A 34 -13.55 -10.67 1.92
CA CYS A 34 -13.58 -12.05 1.47
C CYS A 34 -12.20 -12.71 1.71
N GLU A 35 -12.15 -14.03 1.64
CA GLU A 35 -10.94 -14.83 1.86
C GLU A 35 -9.76 -14.36 0.99
N ASP A 36 -9.99 -14.09 -0.29
CA ASP A 36 -8.94 -13.62 -1.22
C ASP A 36 -8.38 -12.25 -0.79
N CYS A 37 -9.26 -11.32 -0.43
CA CYS A 37 -8.85 -9.97 -0.04
C CYS A 37 -8.18 -9.97 1.34
N ALA A 38 -8.63 -10.83 2.26
CA ALA A 38 -7.99 -11.04 3.56
C ALA A 38 -6.59 -11.62 3.38
N SER A 39 -6.44 -12.63 2.51
CA SER A 39 -5.15 -13.24 2.17
C SER A 39 -4.19 -12.23 1.53
N LEU A 40 -4.70 -11.38 0.62
CA LEU A 40 -3.92 -10.31 -0.01
C LEU A 40 -3.46 -9.26 1.01
N LEU A 41 -4.33 -8.89 1.96
CA LEU A 41 -4.01 -7.95 3.04
C LEU A 41 -2.93 -8.54 3.97
N HIS A 42 -3.10 -9.79 4.39
CA HIS A 42 -2.14 -10.47 5.24
C HIS A 42 -0.77 -10.59 4.57
N TYR A 43 -0.75 -10.97 3.29
CA TYR A 43 0.47 -10.98 2.49
C TYR A 43 1.15 -9.60 2.46
N ALA A 44 0.37 -8.54 2.19
CA ALA A 44 0.90 -7.18 2.12
C ALA A 44 1.50 -6.71 3.43
N HIS A 45 0.82 -6.94 4.56
CA HIS A 45 1.33 -6.62 5.90
C HIS A 45 2.63 -7.36 6.19
N ASN A 46 2.68 -8.66 5.94
CA ASN A 46 3.90 -9.46 6.15
C ASN A 46 5.10 -8.94 5.32
N ARG A 47 4.89 -8.46 4.07
CA ARG A 47 5.96 -7.84 3.26
C ARG A 47 6.38 -6.46 3.79
N ILE A 48 5.46 -5.71 4.37
CA ILE A 48 5.75 -4.41 4.99
C ILE A 48 6.59 -4.61 6.26
N ASP A 49 6.21 -5.57 7.11
CA ASP A 49 6.90 -5.91 8.37
C ASP A 49 8.31 -6.41 8.16
N ARG A 50 8.52 -7.24 7.13
CA ARG A 50 9.82 -7.84 6.82
C ARG A 50 10.64 -7.00 5.83
N CYS A 51 10.32 -5.72 5.67
CA CYS A 51 10.99 -4.90 4.69
C CYS A 51 12.43 -4.59 5.11
N LYS A 52 13.40 -4.98 4.27
CA LYS A 52 14.84 -4.74 4.52
C LYS A 52 15.27 -3.27 4.57
N PHE A 53 14.40 -2.36 4.13
CA PHE A 53 14.68 -0.93 4.11
C PHE A 53 14.15 -0.20 5.35
N LEU A 54 13.63 -0.92 6.34
CA LEU A 54 13.19 -0.30 7.59
C LEU A 54 14.39 0.30 8.34
N PRO A 55 14.20 1.46 9.02
CA PRO A 55 12.97 2.26 9.10
C PRO A 55 12.73 3.19 7.89
N ASP A 56 13.75 3.45 7.07
CA ASP A 56 13.72 4.37 5.91
C ASP A 56 13.09 3.78 4.64
N LYS A 57 12.04 2.99 4.82
CA LYS A 57 11.37 2.27 3.75
C LYS A 57 10.77 3.28 2.74
N PRO A 58 11.06 3.13 1.43
CA PRO A 58 10.32 3.83 0.39
C PRO A 58 8.98 3.15 0.13
N THR A 59 8.03 3.91 -0.43
CA THR A 59 6.76 3.43 -0.94
C THR A 59 6.97 2.23 -1.86
N CYS A 60 6.10 1.23 -1.75
CA CYS A 60 6.17 0.00 -2.56
C CYS A 60 6.18 0.27 -4.07
N ARG A 61 5.58 1.38 -4.52
CA ARG A 61 5.58 1.82 -5.93
C ARG A 61 6.98 2.18 -6.45
N ASN A 62 7.80 2.81 -5.62
CA ASN A 62 9.14 3.30 -5.97
C ASN A 62 10.25 2.42 -5.40
N CYS A 63 9.91 1.27 -4.82
CA CYS A 63 10.86 0.38 -4.18
C CYS A 63 11.85 -0.18 -5.22
N PRO A 64 13.17 -0.15 -4.95
CA PRO A 64 14.18 -0.63 -5.91
C PRO A 64 14.22 -2.15 -6.04
N VAL A 65 13.51 -2.89 -5.18
CA VAL A 65 13.47 -4.36 -5.21
C VAL A 65 12.07 -4.89 -5.48
N HIS A 66 12.00 -6.02 -6.19
CA HIS A 66 10.76 -6.75 -6.40
C HIS A 66 10.49 -7.70 -5.24
N CYS A 67 9.79 -7.19 -4.22
CA CYS A 67 9.37 -8.01 -3.08
C CYS A 67 7.99 -8.66 -3.29
N TYR A 68 7.13 -8.18 -4.17
CA TYR A 68 5.84 -8.85 -4.41
C TYR A 68 6.00 -9.96 -5.45
N ASN A 69 5.40 -11.12 -5.20
CA ASN A 69 5.24 -12.12 -6.25
C ASN A 69 4.34 -11.57 -7.37
N LYS A 70 4.43 -12.16 -8.57
CA LYS A 70 3.76 -11.63 -9.76
C LYS A 70 2.24 -11.51 -9.57
N ASN A 71 1.59 -12.56 -9.06
CA ASN A 71 0.15 -12.60 -8.85
C ASN A 71 -0.34 -11.51 -7.87
N ASN A 72 0.24 -11.43 -6.67
CA ASN A 72 -0.17 -10.45 -5.66
C ASN A 72 0.19 -9.02 -6.09
N LYS A 73 1.27 -8.83 -6.87
CA LYS A 73 1.61 -7.53 -7.45
C LYS A 73 0.53 -7.04 -8.42
N GLU A 74 0.02 -7.93 -9.27
CA GLU A 74 -1.05 -7.60 -10.20
C GLU A 74 -2.37 -7.31 -9.47
N GLN A 75 -2.70 -8.10 -8.46
CA GLN A 75 -3.86 -7.85 -7.61
C GLN A 75 -3.78 -6.51 -6.89
N ILE A 76 -2.65 -6.20 -6.24
CA ILE A 76 -2.47 -4.89 -5.58
C ILE A 76 -2.52 -3.74 -6.57
N LYS A 77 -2.00 -3.89 -7.80
CA LYS A 77 -2.14 -2.85 -8.83
C LYS A 77 -3.61 -2.60 -9.18
N LYS A 78 -4.43 -3.65 -9.31
CA LYS A 78 -5.87 -3.51 -9.55
C LYS A 78 -6.55 -2.77 -8.38
N VAL A 79 -6.24 -3.18 -7.15
CA VAL A 79 -6.72 -2.52 -5.93
C VAL A 79 -6.32 -1.05 -5.90
N MET A 80 -5.05 -0.72 -6.10
CA MET A 80 -4.56 0.67 -6.09
C MET A 80 -5.20 1.52 -7.20
N ARG A 81 -5.35 0.98 -8.42
CA ARG A 81 -5.98 1.69 -9.54
C ARG A 81 -7.45 1.99 -9.27
N TYR A 82 -8.16 1.07 -8.64
CA TYR A 82 -9.58 1.22 -8.35
C TYR A 82 -9.84 2.07 -7.10
N ALA A 83 -9.17 1.72 -6.00
CA ALA A 83 -9.39 2.34 -4.70
C ALA A 83 -8.66 3.67 -4.54
N GLY A 84 -7.56 3.92 -5.27
CA GLY A 84 -6.78 5.17 -5.17
C GLY A 84 -7.62 6.44 -5.38
N PRO A 85 -8.33 6.60 -6.52
CA PRO A 85 -9.21 7.75 -6.75
C PRO A 85 -10.37 7.81 -5.75
N ARG A 86 -10.88 6.64 -5.33
CA ARG A 86 -12.02 6.54 -4.40
C ARG A 86 -11.63 6.82 -2.95
N MET A 87 -10.37 6.62 -2.59
CA MET A 87 -9.86 6.97 -1.27
C MET A 87 -9.90 8.50 -1.06
N MET A 88 -9.80 9.29 -2.15
CA MET A 88 -9.94 10.75 -2.10
C MET A 88 -11.33 11.19 -1.62
N LEU A 89 -12.37 10.39 -1.91
CA LEU A 89 -13.75 10.70 -1.53
C LEU A 89 -14.04 10.45 -0.04
N TYR A 90 -13.32 9.52 0.59
CA TYR A 90 -13.57 9.12 1.99
C TYR A 90 -12.49 9.62 2.96
N TYR A 91 -11.25 9.77 2.50
CA TYR A 91 -10.10 10.18 3.30
C TYR A 91 -9.21 11.14 2.49
N PRO A 92 -9.67 12.39 2.26
CA PRO A 92 -8.97 13.34 1.40
C PRO A 92 -7.54 13.64 1.89
N VAL A 93 -7.35 13.84 3.20
CA VAL A 93 -6.02 14.11 3.79
C VAL A 93 -5.06 12.93 3.64
N LEU A 94 -5.52 11.70 3.90
CA LEU A 94 -4.69 10.49 3.76
C LEU A 94 -4.29 10.25 2.29
N THR A 95 -5.18 10.59 1.36
CA THR A 95 -4.93 10.46 -0.08
C THR A 95 -3.88 11.44 -0.56
N ILE A 96 -3.96 12.71 -0.13
CA ILE A 96 -2.96 13.73 -0.43
C ILE A 96 -1.59 13.28 0.10
N ILE A 97 -1.49 12.81 1.35
CA ILE A 97 -0.24 12.31 1.92
C ILE A 97 0.28 11.07 1.14
N HIS A 98 -0.59 10.12 0.77
CA HIS A 98 -0.18 8.93 0.01
C HIS A 98 0.38 9.30 -1.37
N TYR A 99 -0.25 10.26 -2.06
CA TYR A 99 0.23 10.75 -3.35
C TYR A 99 1.55 11.53 -3.19
N ILE A 100 1.63 12.47 -2.25
CA ILE A 100 2.85 13.25 -1.98
C ILE A 100 4.01 12.34 -1.59
N ASP A 101 3.82 11.32 -0.76
CA ASP A 101 4.87 10.36 -0.42
C ASP A 101 5.34 9.59 -1.66
N GLY A 102 4.43 9.26 -2.58
CA GLY A 102 4.78 8.69 -3.88
C GLY A 102 5.61 9.62 -4.77
N TYR A 103 5.43 10.94 -4.66
CA TYR A 103 6.23 11.94 -5.39
C TYR A 103 7.58 12.22 -4.70
N LYS A 104 7.61 12.44 -3.38
CA LYS A 104 8.84 12.71 -2.61
C LYS A 104 9.81 11.53 -2.58
N ASP A 105 9.30 10.29 -2.65
CA ASP A 105 10.16 9.11 -2.76
C ASP A 105 10.85 8.97 -4.11
N LYS A 106 10.28 9.50 -5.20
CA LYS A 106 10.97 9.47 -6.51
C LYS A 106 12.28 10.24 -6.43
N GLU A 107 12.31 11.40 -5.78
CA GLU A 107 13.53 12.17 -5.54
C GLU A 107 14.52 11.41 -4.66
N ARG A 108 14.09 10.86 -3.51
CA ARG A 108 14.98 10.11 -2.60
C ARG A 108 15.59 8.86 -3.22
N VAL A 109 14.84 8.15 -4.06
CA VAL A 109 15.33 6.97 -4.78
C VAL A 109 16.21 7.35 -5.97
N ALA A 110 15.95 8.49 -6.64
CA ALA A 110 16.81 9.00 -7.72
C ALA A 110 18.21 9.36 -7.20
N VAL A 111 18.31 10.07 -6.06
CA VAL A 111 19.60 10.44 -5.45
C VAL A 111 20.44 9.21 -5.07
N LYS A 112 19.81 8.11 -4.62
CA LYS A 112 20.51 6.86 -4.27
C LYS A 112 20.97 6.01 -5.47
N LYS A 113 20.58 6.34 -6.70
CA LYS A 113 21.01 5.63 -7.92
C LYS A 113 22.21 6.29 -8.61
N THR A 114 22.56 7.52 -8.22
CA THR A 114 23.62 8.33 -8.83
C THR A 114 24.92 8.36 -8.00
N GLN A 115 24.92 7.67 -6.86
CA GLN A 115 26.07 7.38 -6.00
C GLN A 115 26.35 5.88 -6.07
#